data_AF-A0A2S7W2T6-F1
#
_entry.id   AF-A0A2S7W2T6-F1
#
_cell.length_a   1.000
_cell.length_b   1.000
_cell.length_c   1.000
_cell.angle_alpha   90.00
_cell.angle_beta   90.00
_cell.angle_gamma   90.00
#
_symmetry.space_group_name_H-M   'P 1'
#
loop_
_entity.id
_entity.type
_entity.pdbx_description
1 polymer ?
#
loop_
_entity_poly.entity_id
_entity_poly.type
_entity_poly.pdbx_seq_one_letter_code
_entity_poly.pdbx_strand_id
1 'polypeptide(L)'
;MNKQFITLGLVISFSCFSGSVLAATVSSLTTAECQAMSKVGVMSSSAPVQCQRLKKVTFKYRDFSNRVHTNGQIIVMDATAPYVGKIFDELYQQGFPIHKAVPIEKYRGDDTTSMTDNNTSAFNYRPVEGTSSLSLHAYGAAIDLNPVQNPFVTFARAGQAKYSPVEGTKYANREIYRYGKPDRKGMAETVVDIFARNGFLYWGGFWNSPIDYQHFQLSKDMAVMMSQMTAQQATLFFKRYVEWYNSCSRMYPKAYSQYKFNDYTNYLKHKLGVSSISKAYQANPSKVMAQIEQVPLRSEICVKR
;
A
#
# COMPACT_ATOMS: atom_id res chain seq x y z
N MET A 1 -36.26 27.74 56.26
CA MET A 1 -36.46 26.35 55.79
C MET A 1 -36.33 26.34 54.28
N ASN A 2 -35.22 25.84 53.73
CA ASN A 2 -35.10 25.48 52.32
C ASN A 2 -34.07 24.36 52.19
N LYS A 3 -34.55 23.13 51.98
CA LYS A 3 -33.71 21.96 51.69
C LYS A 3 -33.57 21.87 50.18
N GLN A 4 -32.38 22.11 49.65
CA GLN A 4 -32.04 21.75 48.27
C GLN A 4 -31.55 20.29 48.27
N PHE A 5 -32.27 19.45 47.54
CA PHE A 5 -31.90 18.08 47.24
C PHE A 5 -30.91 18.09 46.06
N ILE A 6 -29.71 17.53 46.27
CA ILE A 6 -28.76 17.27 45.19
C ILE A 6 -29.04 15.86 44.66
N THR A 7 -29.58 15.77 43.45
CA THR A 7 -29.80 14.51 42.75
C THR A 7 -28.48 14.06 42.11
N LEU A 8 -27.93 12.95 42.57
CA LEU A 8 -26.71 12.35 42.02
C LEU A 8 -27.06 11.64 40.69
N GLY A 9 -26.72 12.25 39.56
CA GLY A 9 -26.89 11.65 38.23
C GLY A 9 -25.84 10.58 37.96
N LEU A 10 -26.27 9.33 37.87
CA LEU A 10 -25.44 8.19 37.45
C LEU A 10 -25.19 8.30 35.93
N VAL A 11 -23.99 8.70 35.53
CA VAL A 11 -23.57 8.67 34.12
C VAL A 11 -23.16 7.25 33.77
N ILE A 12 -24.06 6.48 33.16
CA ILE A 12 -23.74 5.19 32.56
C ILE A 12 -23.13 5.47 31.18
N SER A 13 -21.81 5.49 31.11
CA SER A 13 -21.09 5.54 29.83
C SER A 13 -21.21 4.19 29.13
N PHE A 14 -22.13 4.08 28.16
CA PHE A 14 -22.14 2.98 27.20
C PHE A 14 -20.96 3.15 26.24
N SER A 15 -19.84 2.50 26.55
CA SER A 15 -18.75 2.30 25.58
C SER A 15 -19.21 1.27 24.55
N CYS A 16 -19.83 1.76 23.47
CA CYS A 16 -20.14 0.94 22.31
C CYS A 16 -18.82 0.64 21.58
N PHE A 17 -18.22 -0.51 21.87
CA PHE A 17 -17.17 -1.07 21.02
C PHE A 17 -17.80 -1.48 19.69
N SER A 18 -17.89 -0.56 18.75
CA SER A 18 -18.15 -0.88 17.35
C SER A 18 -16.93 -1.62 16.81
N GLY A 19 -16.91 -2.94 16.97
CA GLY A 19 -15.97 -3.79 16.27
C GLY A 19 -16.09 -3.51 14.78
N SER A 20 -15.06 -2.92 14.19
CA SER A 20 -15.00 -2.63 12.76
C SER A 20 -15.05 -3.95 12.01
N VAL A 21 -16.24 -4.35 11.55
CA VAL A 21 -16.38 -5.43 10.59
C VAL A 21 -15.67 -4.96 9.32
N LEU A 22 -14.57 -5.62 8.97
CA LEU A 22 -13.86 -5.36 7.71
C LEU A 22 -14.87 -5.50 6.57
N ALA A 23 -15.05 -4.43 5.78
CA ALA A 23 -15.97 -4.42 4.66
C ALA A 23 -15.30 -4.98 3.39
N ALA A 24 -13.98 -4.94 3.34
CA ALA A 24 -13.20 -5.55 2.28
C ALA A 24 -13.24 -7.08 2.36
N THR A 25 -13.38 -7.72 1.21
CA THR A 25 -13.33 -9.19 1.07
C THR A 25 -12.11 -9.59 0.24
N VAL A 26 -11.46 -10.68 0.64
CA VAL A 26 -10.31 -11.25 -0.05
C VAL A 26 -10.72 -12.60 -0.62
N SER A 27 -10.59 -12.77 -1.93
CA SER A 27 -10.92 -14.02 -2.61
C SER A 27 -9.76 -14.51 -3.48
N SER A 28 -9.69 -15.83 -3.66
CA SER A 28 -8.86 -16.41 -4.73
C SER A 28 -9.36 -15.94 -6.10
N LEU A 29 -8.45 -15.83 -7.06
CA LEU A 29 -8.81 -15.68 -8.46
C LEU A 29 -9.31 -17.01 -9.00
N THR A 30 -10.38 -16.96 -9.79
CA THR A 30 -10.91 -18.11 -10.52
C THR A 30 -10.01 -18.45 -11.71
N THR A 31 -10.11 -19.67 -12.22
CA THR A 31 -9.40 -20.09 -13.45
C THR A 31 -9.70 -19.14 -14.62
N ALA A 32 -10.96 -18.71 -14.77
CA ALA A 32 -11.37 -17.78 -15.82
C ALA A 32 -10.71 -16.40 -15.66
N GLU A 33 -10.59 -15.88 -14.44
CA GLU A 33 -9.88 -14.62 -14.18
C GLU A 33 -8.37 -14.74 -14.50
N CYS A 34 -7.73 -15.83 -14.07
CA CYS A 34 -6.31 -16.09 -14.40
C CYS A 34 -6.07 -16.17 -15.92
N GLN A 35 -6.98 -16.83 -16.65
CA GLN A 35 -6.92 -16.94 -18.11
C GLN A 35 -7.16 -15.58 -18.77
N ALA A 36 -8.09 -14.78 -18.27
CA ALA A 36 -8.35 -13.43 -18.77
C ALA A 36 -7.12 -12.52 -18.61
N MET A 37 -6.47 -12.53 -17.44
CA MET A 37 -5.23 -11.77 -17.18
C MET A 37 -4.11 -12.21 -18.13
N SER A 38 -3.91 -13.52 -18.31
CA SER A 38 -2.90 -14.05 -19.23
C SER A 38 -3.18 -13.68 -20.69
N LYS A 39 -4.44 -13.75 -21.12
CA LYS A 39 -4.87 -13.46 -22.50
C LYS A 39 -4.55 -12.03 -22.93
N VAL A 40 -4.59 -11.08 -22.00
CA VAL A 40 -4.33 -9.67 -22.28
C VAL A 40 -2.93 -9.22 -21.84
N GLY A 41 -2.04 -10.15 -21.47
CA GLY A 41 -0.65 -9.84 -21.14
C GLY A 41 -0.41 -9.23 -19.76
N VAL A 42 -1.42 -9.17 -18.90
CA VAL A 42 -1.31 -8.68 -17.51
C VAL A 42 -0.59 -9.69 -16.60
N MET A 43 -0.48 -10.94 -17.04
CA MET A 43 0.28 -12.01 -16.40
C MET A 43 0.89 -12.92 -17.46
N SER A 44 1.99 -13.59 -17.14
CA SER A 44 2.50 -14.71 -17.92
C SER A 44 3.12 -15.77 -17.01
N SER A 45 3.47 -16.93 -17.58
CA SER A 45 4.21 -17.98 -16.87
C SER A 45 5.61 -17.54 -16.39
N SER A 46 6.16 -16.45 -16.96
CA SER A 46 7.42 -15.86 -16.52
C SER A 46 7.25 -14.85 -15.38
N ALA A 47 6.01 -14.52 -14.98
CA ALA A 47 5.76 -13.62 -13.87
C ALA A 47 6.38 -14.15 -12.57
N PRO A 48 6.99 -13.30 -11.74
CA PRO A 48 7.58 -13.74 -10.48
C PRO A 48 6.52 -14.26 -9.50
N VAL A 49 5.27 -13.84 -9.66
CA VAL A 49 4.14 -14.24 -8.82
C VAL A 49 3.06 -14.80 -9.74
N GLN A 50 2.79 -16.11 -9.59
CA GLN A 50 1.79 -16.83 -10.37
C GLN A 50 0.38 -16.62 -9.80
N CYS A 51 -0.65 -16.88 -10.61
CA CYS A 51 -2.05 -16.55 -10.27
C CYS A 51 -2.52 -17.11 -8.91
N GLN A 52 -2.06 -18.30 -8.51
CA GLN A 52 -2.42 -18.93 -7.24
C GLN A 52 -1.93 -18.14 -6.02
N ARG A 53 -0.86 -17.36 -6.18
CA ARG A 53 -0.26 -16.47 -5.19
C ARG A 53 -0.82 -15.04 -5.27
N LEU A 54 -1.79 -14.79 -6.14
CA LEU A 54 -2.51 -13.52 -6.23
C LEU A 54 -3.92 -13.67 -5.65
N LYS A 55 -4.43 -12.59 -5.08
CA LYS A 55 -5.77 -12.48 -4.53
C LYS A 55 -6.45 -11.22 -5.03
N LYS A 56 -7.76 -11.33 -5.24
CA LYS A 56 -8.62 -10.18 -5.50
C LYS A 56 -9.12 -9.63 -4.17
N VAL A 57 -8.92 -8.34 -3.95
CA VAL A 57 -9.49 -7.59 -2.84
C VAL A 57 -10.66 -6.77 -3.38
N THR A 58 -11.87 -7.04 -2.88
CA THR A 58 -13.08 -6.29 -3.23
C THR A 58 -13.51 -5.44 -2.05
N PHE A 59 -13.73 -4.14 -2.25
CA PHE A 59 -13.97 -3.18 -1.18
C PHE A 59 -14.97 -2.08 -1.57
N LYS A 60 -15.48 -1.38 -0.56
CA LYS A 60 -16.30 -0.18 -0.75
C LYS A 60 -15.40 1.05 -0.85
N TYR A 61 -15.78 2.03 -1.67
CA TYR A 61 -15.12 3.33 -1.70
C TYR A 61 -16.14 4.45 -1.89
N ARG A 62 -15.72 5.69 -1.60
CA ARG A 62 -16.50 6.90 -1.91
C ARG A 62 -15.85 7.61 -3.07
N ASP A 63 -16.63 8.07 -4.05
CA ASP A 63 -16.09 8.90 -5.11
C ASP A 63 -15.91 10.36 -4.69
N PHE A 64 -15.41 11.20 -5.59
CA PHE A 64 -15.20 12.64 -5.34
C PHE A 64 -16.50 13.41 -5.08
N SER A 65 -17.66 12.84 -5.46
CA SER A 65 -19.00 13.35 -5.14
C SER A 65 -19.59 12.70 -3.88
N ASN A 66 -18.77 11.98 -3.10
CA ASN A 66 -19.14 11.25 -1.89
C ASN A 66 -20.15 10.10 -2.10
N ARG A 67 -20.36 9.66 -3.35
CA ARG A 67 -21.24 8.50 -3.63
C ARG A 67 -20.51 7.22 -3.28
N VAL A 68 -21.24 6.29 -2.64
CA VAL A 68 -20.71 4.98 -2.23
C VAL A 68 -20.75 4.01 -3.40
N HIS A 69 -19.61 3.36 -3.64
CA HIS A 69 -19.44 2.29 -4.61
C HIS A 69 -19.05 1.00 -3.88
N THR A 70 -19.55 -0.14 -4.35
CA THR A 70 -19.29 -1.47 -3.74
C THR A 70 -18.49 -2.39 -4.65
N ASN A 71 -18.00 -1.87 -5.77
CA ASN A 71 -17.35 -2.62 -6.85
C ASN A 71 -15.84 -2.31 -6.96
N GLY A 72 -15.24 -1.69 -5.94
CA GLY A 72 -13.79 -1.45 -5.93
C GLY A 72 -13.05 -2.76 -5.90
N GLN A 73 -12.12 -2.96 -6.84
CA GLN A 73 -11.40 -4.22 -7.02
C GLN A 73 -9.95 -3.98 -7.38
N ILE A 74 -9.04 -4.66 -6.69
CA ILE A 74 -7.61 -4.73 -7.04
C ILE A 74 -7.07 -6.15 -6.84
N ILE A 75 -5.97 -6.45 -7.53
CA ILE A 75 -5.28 -7.74 -7.43
C ILE A 75 -3.90 -7.50 -6.83
N VAL A 76 -3.54 -8.27 -5.81
CA VAL A 76 -2.27 -8.16 -5.06
C VAL A 76 -1.75 -9.54 -4.66
N MET A 77 -0.51 -9.61 -4.18
CA MET A 77 0.05 -10.84 -3.60
C MET A 77 -0.77 -11.31 -2.40
N ASP A 78 -0.95 -12.62 -2.26
CA ASP A 78 -1.73 -13.24 -1.19
C ASP A 78 -1.36 -12.80 0.23
N ALA A 79 -0.07 -12.68 0.52
CA ALA A 79 0.44 -12.25 1.82
C ALA A 79 0.07 -10.80 2.17
N THR A 80 -0.12 -9.92 1.16
CA THR A 80 -0.45 -8.51 1.37
C THR A 80 -1.96 -8.26 1.36
N ALA A 81 -2.74 -9.14 0.72
CA ALA A 81 -4.16 -8.95 0.47
C ALA A 81 -5.02 -8.57 1.71
N PRO A 82 -4.84 -9.19 2.90
CA PRO A 82 -5.60 -8.79 4.08
C PRO A 82 -5.31 -7.36 4.55
N TYR A 83 -4.06 -6.89 4.42
CA TYR A 83 -3.65 -5.55 4.81
C TYR A 83 -4.05 -4.50 3.78
N VAL A 84 -4.04 -4.89 2.51
CA VAL A 84 -4.61 -4.08 1.43
C VAL A 84 -6.12 -3.87 1.65
N GLY A 85 -6.86 -4.90 2.04
CA GLY A 85 -8.27 -4.74 2.46
C GLY A 85 -8.45 -3.71 3.58
N LYS A 86 -7.60 -3.77 4.61
CA LYS A 86 -7.58 -2.78 5.70
C LYS A 86 -7.30 -1.36 5.22
N ILE A 87 -6.36 -1.17 4.30
CA ILE A 87 -6.09 0.15 3.69
C ILE A 87 -7.38 0.72 3.12
N PHE A 88 -8.08 -0.03 2.25
CA PHE A 88 -9.29 0.50 1.61
C PHE A 88 -10.47 0.68 2.58
N ASP A 89 -10.59 -0.15 3.60
CA ASP A 89 -11.56 0.05 4.67
C ASP A 89 -11.28 1.35 5.47
N GLU A 90 -10.01 1.60 5.83
CA GLU A 90 -9.60 2.84 6.50
C GLU A 90 -9.82 4.07 5.61
N LEU A 91 -9.48 4.00 4.31
CA LEU A 91 -9.76 5.06 3.34
C LEU A 91 -11.25 5.39 3.25
N TYR A 92 -12.10 4.35 3.19
CA TYR A 92 -13.55 4.51 3.16
C TYR A 92 -14.09 5.15 4.45
N GLN A 93 -13.58 4.74 5.61
CA GLN A 93 -13.95 5.29 6.92
C GLN A 93 -13.53 6.76 7.08
N GLN A 94 -12.36 7.14 6.57
CA GLN A 94 -11.90 8.53 6.56
C GLN A 94 -12.60 9.41 5.52
N GLY A 95 -13.41 8.82 4.63
CA GLY A 95 -14.04 9.57 3.53
C GLY A 95 -13.05 10.02 2.46
N PHE A 96 -11.90 9.34 2.33
CA PHE A 96 -10.94 9.61 1.26
C PHE A 96 -11.57 9.24 -0.09
N PRO A 97 -11.66 10.17 -1.05
CA PRO A 97 -12.30 9.87 -2.32
C PRO A 97 -11.38 9.07 -3.22
N ILE A 98 -11.92 8.03 -3.85
CA ILE A 98 -11.28 7.25 -4.90
C ILE A 98 -12.11 7.42 -6.17
N HIS A 99 -11.49 7.76 -7.30
CA HIS A 99 -12.24 7.95 -8.54
C HIS A 99 -12.85 6.62 -9.03
N LYS A 100 -12.02 5.59 -9.10
CA LYS A 100 -12.40 4.19 -9.24
C LYS A 100 -11.22 3.29 -8.91
N ALA A 101 -11.51 2.00 -8.74
CA ALA A 101 -10.51 0.96 -8.62
C ALA A 101 -11.02 -0.29 -9.35
N VAL A 102 -10.45 -0.58 -10.52
CA VAL A 102 -10.73 -1.80 -11.28
C VAL A 102 -9.41 -2.48 -11.69
N PRO A 103 -9.40 -3.81 -11.82
CA PRO A 103 -8.21 -4.54 -12.24
C PRO A 103 -7.71 -4.10 -13.63
N ILE A 104 -6.38 -4.10 -13.81
CA ILE A 104 -5.70 -3.53 -14.98
C ILE A 104 -6.00 -4.28 -16.29
N GLU A 105 -6.48 -5.52 -16.23
CA GLU A 105 -6.92 -6.29 -17.40
C GLU A 105 -8.12 -5.65 -18.12
N LYS A 106 -8.90 -4.78 -17.45
CA LYS A 106 -9.90 -3.94 -18.10
C LYS A 106 -9.30 -2.96 -19.12
N TYR A 107 -8.03 -2.62 -18.92
CA TYR A 107 -7.21 -1.79 -19.81
C TYR A 107 -6.22 -2.63 -20.63
N ARG A 108 -6.36 -3.97 -20.64
CA ARG A 108 -5.44 -4.90 -21.32
C ARG A 108 -3.97 -4.71 -20.89
N GLY A 109 -3.74 -4.30 -19.64
CA GLY A 109 -2.40 -4.05 -19.10
C GLY A 109 -1.80 -2.69 -19.47
N ASP A 110 -2.51 -1.86 -20.24
CA ASP A 110 -2.05 -0.51 -20.60
C ASP A 110 -2.14 0.44 -19.40
N ASP A 111 -0.97 0.71 -18.84
CA ASP A 111 -0.76 1.59 -17.70
C ASP A 111 -1.17 3.04 -17.99
N THR A 112 -0.85 3.54 -19.19
CA THR A 112 -1.14 4.92 -19.59
C THR A 112 -2.65 5.15 -19.73
N THR A 113 -3.34 4.22 -20.38
CA THR A 113 -4.80 4.29 -20.51
C THR A 113 -5.47 4.21 -19.13
N SER A 114 -4.97 3.35 -18.23
CA SER A 114 -5.50 3.23 -16.87
C SER A 114 -5.28 4.49 -16.02
N MET A 115 -4.07 5.07 -16.10
CA MET A 115 -3.71 6.30 -15.41
C MET A 115 -4.52 7.51 -15.91
N THR A 116 -4.65 7.67 -17.23
CA THR A 116 -5.45 8.74 -17.85
C THR A 116 -6.91 8.64 -17.43
N ASP A 117 -7.41 7.42 -17.29
CA ASP A 117 -8.76 7.15 -16.81
C ASP A 117 -8.89 7.27 -15.27
N ASN A 118 -7.83 7.70 -14.57
CA ASN A 118 -7.75 7.89 -13.12
C ASN A 118 -8.10 6.62 -12.30
N ASN A 119 -7.66 5.47 -12.78
CA ASN A 119 -7.88 4.19 -12.11
C ASN A 119 -6.87 3.96 -10.98
N THR A 120 -7.35 3.66 -9.78
CA THR A 120 -6.51 3.10 -8.72
C THR A 120 -6.22 1.64 -9.05
N SER A 121 -4.94 1.28 -9.14
CA SER A 121 -4.52 -0.02 -9.68
C SER A 121 -3.42 -0.68 -8.83
N ALA A 122 -3.17 -1.96 -9.06
CA ALA A 122 -2.15 -2.73 -8.34
C ALA A 122 -1.45 -3.72 -9.30
N PHE A 123 -1.68 -5.02 -9.22
CA PHE A 123 -0.94 -6.00 -10.03
C PHE A 123 -0.99 -5.71 -11.54
N ASN A 124 0.19 -5.63 -12.16
CA ASN A 124 0.41 -5.56 -13.61
C ASN A 124 1.80 -6.15 -13.93
N TYR A 125 1.87 -7.29 -14.62
CA TYR A 125 3.15 -7.90 -14.98
C TYR A 125 3.82 -7.13 -16.13
N ARG A 126 4.66 -6.16 -15.77
CA ARG A 126 5.41 -5.33 -16.70
C ARG A 126 6.77 -4.89 -16.16
N PRO A 127 7.73 -4.54 -17.03
CA PRO A 127 8.88 -3.75 -16.60
C PRO A 127 8.47 -2.35 -16.12
N VAL A 128 9.36 -1.72 -15.37
CA VAL A 128 9.31 -0.26 -15.16
C VAL A 128 9.53 0.41 -16.52
N GLU A 129 8.75 1.44 -16.82
CA GLU A 129 8.80 2.16 -18.09
C GLU A 129 10.24 2.57 -18.45
N GLY A 130 10.64 2.29 -19.69
CA GLY A 130 11.99 2.61 -20.18
C GLY A 130 13.12 1.73 -19.65
N THR A 131 12.83 0.65 -18.90
CA THR A 131 13.85 -0.26 -18.34
C THR A 131 13.54 -1.73 -18.63
N SER A 132 14.49 -2.62 -18.36
CA SER A 132 14.27 -4.08 -18.33
C SER A 132 13.95 -4.62 -16.93
N SER A 133 13.97 -3.77 -15.89
CA SER A 133 13.71 -4.18 -14.51
C SER A 133 12.22 -4.31 -14.26
N LEU A 134 11.77 -5.41 -13.66
CA LEU A 134 10.37 -5.60 -13.31
C LEU A 134 9.90 -4.56 -12.29
N SER A 135 8.75 -3.95 -12.58
CA SER A 135 8.02 -3.08 -11.65
C SER A 135 7.59 -3.84 -10.39
N LEU A 136 7.36 -3.14 -9.27
CA LEU A 136 6.80 -3.75 -8.07
C LEU A 136 5.32 -4.17 -8.28
N HIS A 137 4.63 -3.58 -9.27
CA HIS A 137 3.33 -4.04 -9.72
C HIS A 137 3.36 -5.49 -10.23
N ALA A 138 4.48 -5.92 -10.83
CA ALA A 138 4.66 -7.29 -11.33
C ALA A 138 4.71 -8.34 -10.21
N TYR A 139 4.88 -7.91 -8.95
CA TYR A 139 4.89 -8.77 -7.77
C TYR A 139 3.59 -8.68 -6.99
N GLY A 140 2.62 -7.84 -7.40
CA GLY A 140 1.43 -7.55 -6.60
C GLY A 140 1.78 -6.88 -5.26
N ALA A 141 2.87 -6.10 -5.26
CA ALA A 141 3.49 -5.47 -4.10
C ALA A 141 3.55 -3.94 -4.22
N ALA A 142 2.74 -3.37 -5.11
CA ALA A 142 2.55 -1.94 -5.29
C ALA A 142 1.08 -1.60 -5.56
N ILE A 143 0.70 -0.36 -5.23
CA ILE A 143 -0.61 0.23 -5.47
C ILE A 143 -0.39 1.65 -5.99
N ASP A 144 -1.04 2.01 -7.08
CA ASP A 144 -1.14 3.37 -7.59
C ASP A 144 -2.52 3.94 -7.24
N LEU A 145 -2.56 5.07 -6.54
CA LEU A 145 -3.77 5.67 -5.99
C LEU A 145 -4.14 6.99 -6.68
N ASN A 146 -5.32 7.05 -7.31
CA ASN A 146 -5.85 8.24 -8.00
C ASN A 146 -4.80 8.98 -8.86
N PRO A 147 -4.33 8.40 -9.97
CA PRO A 147 -3.23 8.95 -10.80
C PRO A 147 -3.39 10.43 -11.18
N VAL A 148 -4.61 10.93 -11.40
CA VAL A 148 -4.84 12.35 -11.73
C VAL A 148 -4.54 13.26 -10.53
N GLN A 149 -4.95 12.89 -9.32
CA GLN A 149 -4.62 13.66 -8.12
C GLN A 149 -3.14 13.51 -7.73
N ASN A 150 -2.56 12.35 -8.05
CA ASN A 150 -1.23 11.93 -7.61
C ASN A 150 -0.36 11.52 -8.82
N PRO A 151 0.02 12.48 -9.67
CA PRO A 151 0.69 12.17 -10.93
C PRO A 151 2.11 11.62 -10.74
N PHE A 152 2.55 10.86 -11.73
CA PHE A 152 3.96 10.59 -11.99
C PHE A 152 4.62 11.81 -12.64
N VAL A 153 5.75 12.25 -12.10
CA VAL A 153 6.44 13.48 -12.50
C VAL A 153 7.87 13.16 -12.91
N THR A 154 8.21 13.53 -14.14
CA THR A 154 9.57 13.44 -14.68
C THR A 154 10.10 14.83 -14.99
N PHE A 155 11.42 14.98 -15.03
CA PHE A 155 12.08 16.24 -15.33
C PHE A 155 12.95 16.09 -16.58
N ALA A 156 12.73 16.92 -17.58
CA ALA A 156 13.64 17.01 -18.73
C ALA A 156 14.99 17.61 -18.30
N ARG A 157 16.04 17.43 -19.12
CA ARG A 157 17.38 18.01 -18.86
C ARG A 157 17.35 19.52 -18.63
N ALA A 158 16.42 20.23 -19.27
CA ALA A 158 16.21 21.67 -19.12
C ALA A 158 15.38 22.06 -17.88
N GLY A 159 15.09 21.13 -16.96
CA GLY A 159 14.35 21.37 -15.72
C GLY A 159 12.82 21.38 -15.85
N GLN A 160 12.29 21.18 -17.07
CA GLN A 160 10.85 21.18 -17.33
C GLN A 160 10.20 19.92 -16.74
N ALA A 161 9.21 20.09 -15.88
CA ALA A 161 8.44 19.00 -15.31
C ALA A 161 7.36 18.51 -16.30
N LYS A 162 7.27 17.19 -16.49
CA LYS A 162 6.20 16.52 -17.23
C LYS A 162 5.39 15.67 -16.25
N TYR A 163 4.08 15.84 -16.29
CA TYR A 163 3.12 15.12 -15.46
C TYR A 163 2.42 14.03 -16.27
N SER A 164 2.28 12.85 -15.69
CA SER A 164 1.51 11.73 -16.23
C SER A 164 0.51 11.24 -15.16
N PRO A 165 -0.80 11.24 -15.43
CA PRO A 165 -1.46 11.78 -16.62
C PRO A 165 -1.34 13.32 -16.70
N VAL A 166 -1.56 13.89 -17.89
CA VAL A 166 -1.35 15.33 -18.14
C VAL A 166 -2.29 16.22 -17.30
N GLU A 167 -3.50 15.73 -17.03
CA GLU A 167 -4.51 16.36 -16.16
C GLU A 167 -3.97 16.54 -14.73
N GLY A 168 -3.02 15.69 -14.33
CA GLY A 168 -2.33 15.78 -13.05
C GLY A 168 -1.49 17.04 -12.89
N THR A 169 -1.21 17.78 -13.96
CA THR A 169 -0.54 19.10 -13.89
C THR A 169 -1.31 20.08 -12.99
N LYS A 170 -2.64 19.97 -12.90
CA LYS A 170 -3.46 20.78 -11.98
C LYS A 170 -3.12 20.53 -10.50
N TYR A 171 -2.50 19.39 -10.22
CA TYR A 171 -2.07 18.97 -8.91
C TYR A 171 -0.59 19.21 -8.62
N ALA A 172 0.13 19.97 -9.47
CA ALA A 172 1.54 20.32 -9.29
C ALA A 172 1.84 20.99 -7.94
N ASN A 173 1.08 22.02 -7.56
CA ASN A 173 1.13 22.57 -6.20
C ASN A 173 0.54 21.52 -5.25
N ARG A 174 1.32 20.91 -4.35
CA ARG A 174 0.87 19.82 -3.47
C ARG A 174 0.12 20.28 -2.20
N GLU A 175 -0.01 21.59 -1.96
CA GLU A 175 -0.71 22.12 -0.79
C GLU A 175 -2.20 21.75 -0.80
N ILE A 176 -2.65 21.19 0.32
CA ILE A 176 -4.07 20.85 0.56
C ILE A 176 -4.87 22.13 0.80
N TYR A 177 -4.37 22.97 1.72
CA TYR A 177 -4.98 24.22 2.14
C TYR A 177 -4.38 25.37 1.34
N ARG A 178 -5.22 26.05 0.55
CA ARG A 178 -4.78 27.14 -0.33
C ARG A 178 -5.70 28.33 -0.14
N TYR A 179 -5.11 29.50 0.11
CA TYR A 179 -5.87 30.73 0.38
C TYR A 179 -6.93 30.99 -0.70
N GLY A 180 -8.19 31.15 -0.27
CA GLY A 180 -9.34 31.43 -1.15
C GLY A 180 -9.74 30.28 -2.08
N LYS A 181 -9.27 29.03 -1.85
CA LYS A 181 -9.64 27.87 -2.65
C LYS A 181 -10.18 26.73 -1.77
N PRO A 182 -11.06 25.87 -2.30
CA PRO A 182 -11.46 24.66 -1.59
C PRO A 182 -10.27 23.73 -1.31
N ASP A 183 -10.37 23.03 -0.19
CA ASP A 183 -9.44 21.95 0.19
C ASP A 183 -9.36 20.90 -0.92
N ARG A 184 -8.15 20.49 -1.22
CA ARG A 184 -7.94 19.40 -2.16
C ARG A 184 -8.24 18.06 -1.50
N LYS A 185 -8.91 17.19 -2.24
CA LYS A 185 -9.23 15.83 -1.82
C LYS A 185 -8.50 14.83 -2.70
N GLY A 186 -8.33 13.60 -2.20
CA GLY A 186 -7.71 12.51 -2.97
C GLY A 186 -6.18 12.58 -3.07
N MET A 187 -5.53 13.45 -2.29
CA MET A 187 -4.08 13.65 -2.26
C MET A 187 -3.41 12.54 -1.44
N ALA A 188 -2.42 11.84 -2.00
CA ALA A 188 -1.75 10.71 -1.35
C ALA A 188 -1.08 11.09 -0.02
N GLU A 189 -0.64 12.34 0.13
CA GLU A 189 -0.04 12.91 1.35
C GLU A 189 -0.90 12.67 2.60
N THR A 190 -2.24 12.67 2.46
CA THR A 190 -3.15 12.53 3.60
C THR A 190 -3.33 11.09 4.07
N VAL A 191 -2.75 10.11 3.36
CA VAL A 191 -2.98 8.68 3.62
C VAL A 191 -1.69 7.87 3.68
N VAL A 192 -0.53 8.51 3.62
CA VAL A 192 0.78 7.83 3.69
C VAL A 192 0.89 6.98 4.96
N ASP A 193 0.36 7.46 6.09
CA ASP A 193 0.39 6.72 7.35
C ASP A 193 -0.49 5.45 7.31
N ILE A 194 -1.64 5.48 6.64
CA ILE A 194 -2.53 4.31 6.47
C ILE A 194 -1.80 3.23 5.69
N PHE A 195 -1.19 3.59 4.57
CA PHE A 195 -0.40 2.66 3.76
C PHE A 195 0.79 2.10 4.56
N ALA A 196 1.50 2.97 5.29
CA ALA A 196 2.65 2.55 6.08
C ALA A 196 2.29 1.59 7.22
N ARG A 197 1.23 1.89 8.00
CA ARG A 197 0.72 1.01 9.07
C ARG A 197 0.24 -0.35 8.57
N ASN A 198 -0.03 -0.46 7.26
CA ASN A 198 -0.44 -1.69 6.59
C ASN A 198 0.68 -2.30 5.69
N GLY A 199 1.93 -1.85 5.85
CA GLY A 199 3.11 -2.50 5.28
C GLY A 199 3.61 -1.93 3.94
N PHE A 200 2.98 -0.88 3.42
CA PHE A 200 3.44 -0.16 2.23
C PHE A 200 4.21 1.09 2.67
N LEU A 201 5.44 0.88 3.13
CA LEU A 201 6.25 1.94 3.77
C LEU A 201 6.89 2.92 2.77
N TYR A 202 7.06 2.49 1.53
CA TYR A 202 7.74 3.26 0.50
C TYR A 202 6.70 3.96 -0.36
N TRP A 203 6.72 5.29 -0.33
CA TRP A 203 5.87 6.13 -1.16
C TRP A 203 6.72 6.89 -2.18
N GLY A 204 6.32 6.84 -3.44
CA GLY A 204 7.05 7.45 -4.56
C GLY A 204 7.09 8.97 -4.53
N GLY A 205 6.21 9.61 -3.75
CA GLY A 205 6.26 11.04 -3.46
C GLY A 205 7.50 11.50 -2.68
N PHE A 206 8.25 10.58 -2.07
CA PHE A 206 9.53 10.87 -1.40
C PHE A 206 10.77 10.73 -2.31
N TRP A 207 10.59 10.33 -3.57
CA TRP A 207 11.71 10.20 -4.49
C TRP A 207 12.17 11.57 -5.02
N ASN A 208 13.44 11.67 -5.43
CA ASN A 208 13.97 12.89 -6.03
C ASN A 208 13.63 13.00 -7.53
N SER A 209 13.75 11.90 -8.27
CA SER A 209 13.39 11.83 -9.69
C SER A 209 13.38 10.36 -10.15
N PRO A 210 12.35 9.92 -10.90
CA PRO A 210 11.06 10.60 -11.03
C PRO A 210 10.35 10.69 -9.67
N ILE A 211 9.40 11.60 -9.53
CA ILE A 211 8.53 11.65 -8.34
C ILE A 211 7.23 10.93 -8.70
N ASP A 212 6.83 9.95 -7.92
CA ASP A 212 5.67 9.11 -8.24
C ASP A 212 4.61 9.19 -7.14
N TYR A 213 3.78 10.23 -7.17
CA TYR A 213 2.86 10.51 -6.06
C TYR A 213 1.78 9.44 -5.87
N GLN A 214 1.40 8.73 -6.92
CA GLN A 214 0.41 7.66 -6.86
C GLN A 214 0.95 6.40 -6.17
N HIS A 215 2.26 6.21 -6.18
CA HIS A 215 2.86 4.90 -6.01
C HIS A 215 3.22 4.57 -4.56
N PHE A 216 2.62 3.52 -4.03
CA PHE A 216 2.94 2.92 -2.74
C PHE A 216 3.44 1.50 -2.94
N GLN A 217 4.58 1.15 -2.35
CA GLN A 217 5.19 -0.17 -2.56
C GLN A 217 5.88 -0.76 -1.31
N LEU A 218 6.14 -2.06 -1.38
CA LEU A 218 7.15 -2.73 -0.56
C LEU A 218 8.56 -2.42 -1.11
N SER A 219 9.60 -2.80 -0.37
CA SER A 219 10.95 -2.80 -0.94
C SER A 219 11.10 -3.90 -2.00
N LYS A 220 11.95 -3.68 -3.00
CA LYS A 220 12.25 -4.69 -4.03
C LYS A 220 12.78 -5.99 -3.44
N ASP A 221 13.67 -5.89 -2.45
CA ASP A 221 14.28 -7.04 -1.76
C ASP A 221 13.21 -7.90 -1.05
N MET A 222 12.17 -7.28 -0.47
CA MET A 222 11.03 -8.02 0.09
C MET A 222 10.20 -8.70 -0.97
N ALA A 223 9.79 -7.97 -2.01
CA ALA A 223 8.92 -8.51 -3.04
C ALA A 223 9.53 -9.72 -3.74
N VAL A 224 10.84 -9.68 -4.00
CA VAL A 224 11.60 -10.80 -4.57
C VAL A 224 11.69 -11.97 -3.58
N MET A 225 11.96 -11.72 -2.30
CA MET A 225 11.99 -12.79 -1.30
C MET A 225 10.61 -13.47 -1.16
N MET A 226 9.54 -12.68 -1.06
CA MET A 226 8.17 -13.17 -0.88
C MET A 226 7.66 -13.94 -2.10
N SER A 227 8.16 -13.64 -3.31
CA SER A 227 7.84 -14.42 -4.50
C SER A 227 8.52 -15.79 -4.52
N GLN A 228 9.61 -15.98 -3.77
CA GLN A 228 10.33 -17.25 -3.63
C GLN A 228 9.80 -18.09 -2.44
N MET A 229 9.10 -17.47 -1.51
CA MET A 229 8.51 -18.12 -0.33
C MET A 229 7.26 -18.92 -0.68
N THR A 230 6.90 -19.90 0.16
CA THR A 230 5.53 -20.44 0.16
C THR A 230 4.53 -19.37 0.60
N ALA A 231 3.24 -19.58 0.30
CA ALA A 231 2.17 -18.67 0.73
C ALA A 231 2.16 -18.48 2.26
N GLN A 232 2.39 -19.54 3.02
CA GLN A 232 2.42 -19.51 4.49
C GLN A 232 3.61 -18.70 5.01
N GLN A 233 4.80 -18.91 4.45
CA GLN A 233 6.01 -18.19 4.84
C GLN A 233 5.90 -16.69 4.53
N ALA A 234 5.44 -16.34 3.32
CA ALA A 234 5.24 -14.94 2.92
C ALA A 234 4.19 -14.25 3.81
N THR A 235 3.10 -14.95 4.15
CA THR A 235 2.06 -14.44 5.06
C THR A 235 2.61 -14.17 6.46
N LEU A 236 3.38 -15.11 7.02
CA LEU A 236 4.01 -14.93 8.33
C LEU A 236 5.01 -13.76 8.30
N PHE A 237 5.87 -13.72 7.28
CA PHE A 237 6.85 -12.64 7.11
C PHE A 237 6.18 -11.26 7.04
N PHE A 238 5.16 -11.11 6.18
CA PHE A 238 4.48 -9.83 6.01
C PHE A 238 3.71 -9.42 7.26
N LYS A 239 3.13 -10.39 7.99
CA LYS A 239 2.55 -10.14 9.32
C LYS A 239 3.58 -9.58 10.29
N ARG A 240 4.77 -10.20 10.40
CA ARG A 240 5.85 -9.69 11.27
C ARG A 240 6.31 -8.29 10.86
N TYR A 241 6.39 -8.04 9.56
CA TYR A 241 6.76 -6.74 9.01
C TYR A 241 5.79 -5.64 9.44
N VAL A 242 4.48 -5.90 9.35
CA VAL A 242 3.43 -4.96 9.78
C VAL A 242 3.40 -4.79 11.31
N GLU A 243 3.51 -5.88 12.07
CA GLU A 243 3.59 -5.85 13.54
C GLU A 243 4.78 -5.02 14.03
N TRP A 244 5.95 -5.19 13.39
CA TRP A 244 7.15 -4.41 13.68
C TRP A 244 6.91 -2.91 13.49
N TYR A 245 6.41 -2.51 12.32
CA TYR A 245 6.16 -1.09 12.02
C TYR A 245 5.23 -0.46 13.07
N ASN A 246 4.10 -1.12 13.35
CA ASN A 246 3.10 -0.61 14.30
C ASN A 246 3.61 -0.60 15.75
N SER A 247 4.46 -1.55 16.13
CA SER A 247 5.10 -1.56 17.44
C SER A 247 6.10 -0.42 17.60
N CYS A 248 7.01 -0.28 16.63
CA CYS A 248 8.04 0.75 16.66
C CYS A 248 7.46 2.17 16.52
N SER A 249 6.43 2.37 15.71
CA SER A 249 5.82 3.70 15.50
C SER A 249 5.18 4.25 16.78
N ARG A 250 4.57 3.37 17.60
CA ARG A 250 4.05 3.73 18.93
C ARG A 250 5.15 4.06 19.93
N MET A 251 6.30 3.41 19.81
CA MET A 251 7.45 3.62 20.70
C MET A 251 8.22 4.90 20.36
N TYR A 252 8.34 5.22 19.07
CA TYR A 252 9.12 6.35 18.57
C TYR A 252 8.29 7.28 17.68
N PRO A 253 7.18 7.87 18.19
CA PRO A 253 6.22 8.61 17.37
C PRO A 253 6.86 9.79 16.62
N LYS A 254 7.78 10.51 17.27
CA LYS A 254 8.50 11.62 16.63
C LYS A 254 9.33 11.16 15.43
N ALA A 255 10.11 10.08 15.57
CA ALA A 255 10.93 9.57 14.47
C ALA A 255 10.07 9.08 13.30
N TYR A 256 8.97 8.38 13.59
CA TYR A 256 8.05 7.86 12.57
C TYR A 256 7.25 8.95 11.86
N SER A 257 6.86 10.01 12.56
CA SER A 257 6.24 11.21 11.94
C SER A 257 7.18 11.95 10.97
N GLN A 258 8.50 11.71 11.09
CA GLN A 258 9.53 12.29 10.23
C GLN A 258 10.10 11.27 9.23
N TYR A 259 9.51 10.07 9.13
CA TYR A 259 9.97 8.98 8.27
C TYR A 259 11.43 8.54 8.55
N LYS A 260 11.91 8.73 9.78
CA LYS A 260 13.27 8.37 10.24
C LYS A 260 13.29 7.01 10.95
N PHE A 261 12.92 5.96 10.24
CA PHE A 261 12.85 4.61 10.81
C PHE A 261 13.58 3.57 9.95
N ASN A 262 13.93 2.45 10.56
CA ASN A 262 14.31 1.24 9.83
C ASN A 262 13.14 0.26 9.83
N ASP A 263 12.92 -0.38 8.68
CA ASP A 263 11.90 -1.42 8.56
C ASP A 263 12.36 -2.76 9.15
N TYR A 264 11.46 -3.74 9.19
CA TYR A 264 11.77 -5.07 9.71
C TYR A 264 12.84 -5.82 8.90
N THR A 265 13.02 -5.47 7.62
CA THR A 265 14.07 -6.10 6.80
C THR A 265 15.45 -5.67 7.24
N ASN A 266 15.63 -4.42 7.66
CA ASN A 266 16.89 -3.94 8.23
C ASN A 266 17.23 -4.70 9.52
N TYR A 267 16.24 -4.98 10.37
CA TYR A 267 16.41 -5.86 11.53
C TYR A 267 16.89 -7.26 11.14
N LEU A 268 16.24 -7.90 10.17
CA LEU A 268 16.63 -9.23 9.71
C LEU A 268 18.03 -9.23 9.08
N LYS A 269 18.36 -8.22 8.27
CA LYS A 269 19.70 -8.03 7.68
C LYS A 269 20.78 -7.96 8.74
N HIS A 270 20.55 -7.16 9.78
CA HIS A 270 21.46 -7.04 10.91
C HIS A 270 21.63 -8.38 11.65
N LYS A 271 20.52 -9.08 11.97
CA LYS A 271 20.57 -10.38 12.67
C LYS A 271 21.24 -11.49 11.88
N LEU A 272 21.07 -11.49 10.55
CA LEU A 272 21.62 -12.49 9.67
C LEU A 272 23.05 -12.16 9.19
N GLY A 273 23.52 -10.92 9.39
CA GLY A 273 24.79 -10.45 8.87
C GLY A 273 24.82 -10.37 7.34
N VAL A 274 23.73 -9.92 6.71
CA VAL A 274 23.55 -9.89 5.25
C VAL A 274 23.09 -8.53 4.74
N SER A 275 23.36 -8.23 3.48
CA SER A 275 22.91 -6.99 2.82
C SER A 275 21.56 -7.11 2.10
N SER A 276 21.16 -8.34 1.74
CA SER A 276 19.92 -8.65 1.02
C SER A 276 19.23 -9.86 1.64
N ILE A 277 17.96 -9.68 2.03
CA ILE A 277 17.15 -10.76 2.60
C ILE A 277 16.71 -11.77 1.53
N SER A 278 16.47 -11.33 0.29
CA SER A 278 16.14 -12.25 -0.80
C SER A 278 17.31 -13.19 -1.13
N LYS A 279 18.53 -12.66 -1.25
CA LYS A 279 19.73 -13.49 -1.45
C LYS A 279 19.98 -14.44 -0.28
N ALA A 280 19.77 -13.97 0.96
CA ALA A 280 19.91 -14.81 2.14
C ALA A 280 18.88 -15.96 2.17
N TYR A 281 17.62 -15.66 1.81
CA TYR A 281 16.55 -16.65 1.72
C TYR A 281 16.84 -17.67 0.63
N GLN A 282 17.26 -17.23 -0.56
CA GLN A 282 17.64 -18.13 -1.65
C GLN A 282 18.78 -19.07 -1.25
N ALA A 283 19.76 -18.59 -0.48
CA ALA A 283 20.90 -19.40 -0.04
C ALA A 283 20.54 -20.39 1.09
N ASN A 284 19.71 -19.97 2.06
CA ASN A 284 19.31 -20.83 3.18
C ASN A 284 17.93 -20.39 3.73
N PRO A 285 16.82 -20.90 3.16
CA PRO A 285 15.47 -20.55 3.58
C PRO A 285 15.23 -20.80 5.07
N SER A 286 15.69 -21.95 5.58
CA SER A 286 15.48 -22.37 6.98
C SER A 286 16.12 -21.39 7.97
N LYS A 287 17.34 -20.89 7.68
CA LYS A 287 18.02 -19.90 8.53
C LYS A 287 17.26 -18.59 8.60
N VAL A 288 16.70 -18.13 7.47
CA VAL A 288 15.90 -16.90 7.43
C VAL A 288 14.56 -17.09 8.15
N MET A 289 13.88 -18.21 7.91
CA MET A 289 12.60 -18.51 8.57
C MET A 289 12.75 -18.64 10.09
N ALA A 290 13.83 -19.25 10.58
CA ALA A 290 14.12 -19.33 12.01
C ALA A 290 14.24 -17.95 12.69
N GLN A 291 14.65 -16.90 11.96
CA GLN A 291 14.65 -15.52 12.47
C GLN A 291 13.28 -14.86 12.39
N ILE A 292 12.48 -15.17 11.36
CA ILE A 292 11.12 -14.62 11.17
C ILE A 292 10.14 -15.20 12.20
N GLU A 293 10.30 -16.46 12.58
CA GLU A 293 9.43 -17.15 13.53
C GLU A 293 9.56 -16.59 14.95
N GLN A 294 10.74 -16.06 15.30
CA GLN A 294 10.97 -15.37 16.55
C GLN A 294 10.12 -14.09 16.62
N VAL A 295 9.50 -13.85 17.78
CA VAL A 295 8.85 -12.56 18.04
C VAL A 295 9.95 -11.51 18.21
N PRO A 296 10.00 -10.46 17.39
CA PRO A 296 11.03 -9.44 17.54
C PRO A 296 10.91 -8.76 18.90
N LEU A 297 11.99 -8.81 19.69
CA LEU A 297 12.11 -8.07 20.94
C LEU A 297 12.29 -6.57 20.65
N ARG A 298 11.94 -5.73 21.63
CA ARG A 298 12.16 -4.27 21.60
C ARG A 298 13.58 -3.98 21.11
N SER A 299 13.71 -3.12 20.10
CA SER A 299 15.00 -2.86 19.46
C SER A 299 15.20 -1.39 19.18
N GLU A 300 16.37 -0.87 19.54
CA GLU A 300 16.80 0.48 19.17
C GLU A 300 16.94 0.65 17.65
N ILE A 301 17.03 -0.47 16.90
CA ILE A 301 17.13 -0.43 15.44
C ILE A 301 15.85 0.12 14.79
N CYS A 302 14.72 0.24 15.50
CA CYS A 302 13.50 0.86 14.98
C CYS A 302 13.75 2.26 14.38
N VAL A 303 14.71 3.02 14.93
CA VAL A 303 14.99 4.40 14.50
C VAL A 303 16.23 4.43 13.62
N LYS A 304 16.14 5.15 12.50
CA LYS A 304 17.31 5.46 11.66
C LYS A 304 18.06 6.62 12.31
N ARG A 305 19.22 6.31 12.90
CA ARG A 305 20.15 7.31 13.46
C ARG A 305 20.84 8.07 12.34
#